data_AF-A0A8E1RLT6-F1
#
_entry.id   AF-A0A8E1RLT6-F1
#
_cell.length_a   1.000
_cell.length_b   1.000
_cell.length_c   1.000
_cell.angle_alpha   90.00
_cell.angle_beta   90.00
_cell.angle_gamma   90.00
#
_symmetry.space_group_name_H-M   'P 1'
#
loop_
_entity.id
_entity.type
_entity.pdbx_description
1 polymer ?
#
loop_
_entity_poly.entity_id
_entity_poly.type
_entity_poly.pdbx_seq_one_letter_code
_entity_poly.pdbx_strand_id
1 'polypeptide(L)'
;MAGFAVTPSSLMWIVGSFLAGKLLARTSPYRIINLSLFFILVGAIIMVLIPAYTPFVAFLGISMICGTGFGLTVTTSIISVQNEVKPNQIGVATSFNTLCRTLGQTLMISVFGIVMNMTMLRGVRQTDGTSLKMMDKLINPLTANQLSEKVLPHLRNILYNSLHNVFIVGLILIVIAYAANLADRRNKKQRIH
;
A
#
# COMPACT_ATOMS: atom_id res chain seq x y z
N MET A 1 13.66 -6.43 -12.85
CA MET A 1 13.87 -5.43 -11.76
C MET A 1 12.64 -5.25 -10.89
N ALA A 2 11.41 -5.19 -11.42
CA ALA A 2 10.18 -5.00 -10.63
C ALA A 2 10.00 -5.99 -9.46
N GLY A 3 10.31 -7.29 -9.65
CA GLY A 3 10.23 -8.28 -8.57
C GLY A 3 11.14 -7.97 -7.37
N PHE A 4 12.36 -7.49 -7.61
CA PHE A 4 13.31 -7.10 -6.57
C PHE A 4 12.86 -5.89 -5.77
N ALA A 5 12.01 -5.02 -6.33
CA ALA A 5 11.48 -3.85 -5.64
C ALA A 5 10.46 -4.22 -4.55
N VAL A 6 9.77 -5.36 -4.70
CA VAL A 6 8.74 -5.84 -3.77
C VAL A 6 9.32 -6.78 -2.72
N THR A 7 10.41 -7.50 -3.02
CA THR A 7 11.05 -8.46 -2.11
C THR A 7 11.33 -7.93 -0.69
N PRO A 8 11.91 -6.72 -0.50
CA PRO A 8 12.19 -6.21 0.83
C PRO A 8 10.92 -6.00 1.66
N SER A 9 9.84 -5.55 1.01
CA SER A 9 8.56 -5.34 1.69
C SER A 9 7.97 -6.65 2.20
N SER A 10 8.07 -7.74 1.42
CA SER A 10 7.62 -9.07 1.84
C SER A 10 8.42 -9.62 3.02
N LEU A 11 9.75 -9.43 3.00
CA LEU A 11 10.60 -9.85 4.12
C LEU A 11 10.28 -9.05 5.39
N MET A 12 10.15 -7.73 5.25
CA MET A 12 9.83 -6.86 6.39
C MET A 12 8.40 -7.02 6.89
N TRP A 13 7.49 -7.48 6.04
CA TRP A 13 6.18 -7.92 6.48
C TRP A 13 6.31 -9.06 7.47
N ILE A 14 7.07 -10.12 7.15
CA ILE A 14 7.30 -11.24 8.06
C ILE A 14 7.89 -10.75 9.40
N VAL A 15 8.90 -9.87 9.35
CA VAL A 15 9.49 -9.27 10.55
C VAL A 15 8.45 -8.49 11.36
N GLY A 16 7.63 -7.66 10.70
CA GLY A 16 6.53 -6.91 11.32
C GLY A 16 5.51 -7.82 12.00
N SER A 17 5.19 -8.96 11.41
CA SER A 17 4.28 -9.96 11.99
C SER A 17 4.84 -10.57 13.28
N PHE A 18 6.13 -10.93 13.31
CA PHE A 18 6.78 -11.40 14.54
C PHE A 18 6.81 -10.32 15.62
N LEU A 19 7.12 -9.08 15.22
CA LEU A 19 7.15 -7.95 16.13
C LEU A 19 5.76 -7.69 16.74
N ALA A 20 4.69 -7.81 15.94
CA ALA A 20 3.31 -7.69 16.40
C ALA A 20 2.98 -8.71 17.50
N GLY A 21 3.34 -9.98 17.29
CA GLY A 21 3.10 -11.04 18.26
C GLY A 21 3.78 -10.76 19.61
N LYS A 22 5.03 -10.28 19.59
CA LYS A 22 5.75 -9.89 20.80
C LYS A 22 5.17 -8.64 21.46
N LEU A 23 4.77 -7.65 20.67
CA LEU A 23 4.20 -6.39 21.17
C LEU A 23 2.83 -6.60 21.80
N LEU A 24 2.00 -7.48 21.24
CA LEU A 24 0.66 -7.81 21.75
C LEU A 24 0.70 -8.41 23.16
N ALA A 25 1.78 -9.12 23.51
CA ALA A 25 1.96 -9.63 24.86
C ALA A 25 2.20 -8.54 25.92
N ARG A 26 2.59 -7.33 25.50
CA ARG A 26 2.99 -6.23 26.42
C ARG A 26 2.19 -4.94 26.22
N THR A 27 1.45 -4.81 25.12
CA THR A 27 0.83 -3.57 24.67
C THR A 27 -0.55 -3.82 24.10
N SER A 28 -1.47 -2.87 24.30
CA SER A 28 -2.80 -2.92 23.68
C SER A 28 -2.71 -2.95 22.14
N PRO A 29 -3.56 -3.76 21.47
CA PRO A 29 -3.65 -3.81 20.01
C PRO A 29 -3.79 -2.45 19.34
N TYR A 30 -4.51 -1.54 19.99
CA TYR A 30 -4.71 -0.17 19.51
C TYR A 30 -3.40 0.59 19.30
N ARG A 31 -2.47 0.53 20.26
CA ARG A 31 -1.19 1.24 20.15
C ARG A 31 -0.33 0.67 19.03
N ILE A 32 -0.44 -0.64 18.80
CA ILE A 32 0.29 -1.34 17.74
C ILE A 32 -0.26 -0.93 16.37
N ILE A 33 -1.59 -0.87 16.21
CA ILE A 33 -2.23 -0.37 14.98
C ILE A 33 -1.88 1.11 14.74
N ASN A 34 -1.84 1.93 15.79
CA ASN A 34 -1.45 3.33 15.63
C ASN A 34 0.02 3.48 15.17
N LEU A 35 0.92 2.67 15.72
CA LEU A 35 2.32 2.62 15.30
C LEU A 35 2.47 2.11 13.87
N SER A 36 1.71 1.09 13.49
CA SER A 36 1.75 0.51 12.15
C SER A 36 1.26 1.49 11.10
N LEU A 37 0.12 2.16 11.34
CA LEU A 37 -0.40 3.19 10.46
C LEU A 37 0.54 4.39 10.37
N PHE A 38 1.26 4.73 11.44
CA PHE A 38 2.30 5.77 11.41
C PHE A 38 3.45 5.40 10.46
N PHE A 39 3.96 4.16 10.52
CA PHE A 39 5.00 3.71 9.59
C PHE A 39 4.53 3.72 8.13
N ILE A 40 3.30 3.26 7.87
CA ILE A 40 2.74 3.27 6.51
C ILE A 40 2.54 4.71 6.02
N LEU A 41 2.06 5.62 6.88
CA LEU A 41 1.84 7.03 6.55
C LEU A 41 3.17 7.72 6.21
N VAL A 42 4.21 7.53 7.03
CA VAL A 42 5.55 8.09 6.77
C VAL A 42 6.09 7.56 5.43
N GLY A 43 6.00 6.25 5.19
CA GLY A 43 6.44 5.65 3.92
C GLY A 43 5.66 6.19 2.71
N ALA A 44 4.35 6.39 2.84
CA ALA A 44 3.51 6.95 1.80
C ALA A 44 3.85 8.43 1.50
N ILE A 45 4.07 9.25 2.52
CA ILE A 45 4.49 10.65 2.36
C ILE A 45 5.83 10.72 1.64
N ILE A 46 6.80 9.90 2.06
CA ILE A 46 8.14 9.87 1.45
C ILE A 46 8.03 9.44 -0.03
N MET A 47 7.20 8.44 -0.36
CA MET A 47 6.97 8.04 -1.77
C MET A 47 6.38 9.16 -2.63
N VAL A 48 5.46 9.95 -2.08
CA VAL A 48 4.86 11.08 -2.80
C VAL A 48 5.85 12.25 -2.94
N LEU A 49 6.75 12.45 -1.97
CA LEU A 49 7.68 13.57 -2.02
C LEU A 49 8.94 13.29 -2.87
N ILE A 50 9.21 12.03 -3.18
CA ILE A 50 10.44 11.58 -3.82
C ILE A 50 10.46 11.88 -5.34
N PRO A 51 11.51 12.53 -5.87
CA PRO A 51 11.65 12.77 -7.30
C PRO A 51 11.91 11.48 -8.12
N ALA A 52 11.58 11.51 -9.40
CA ALA A 52 11.77 10.39 -10.35
C ALA A 52 13.21 9.85 -10.46
N TYR A 53 14.22 10.63 -10.08
CA TYR A 53 15.65 10.29 -10.19
C TYR A 53 16.24 9.67 -8.92
N THR A 54 15.39 9.27 -7.98
CA THR A 54 15.86 8.84 -6.66
C THR A 54 16.55 7.48 -6.71
N PRO A 55 17.64 7.26 -5.94
CA PRO A 55 18.35 5.98 -5.94
C PRO A 55 17.44 4.82 -5.57
N PHE A 56 17.60 3.70 -6.28
CA PHE A 56 16.81 2.49 -6.02
C PHE A 56 16.92 2.01 -4.56
N VAL A 57 18.06 2.24 -3.90
CA VAL A 57 18.28 1.91 -2.49
C VAL A 57 17.31 2.65 -1.56
N ALA A 58 16.97 3.90 -1.85
CA ALA A 58 16.00 4.65 -1.05
C ALA A 58 14.59 4.02 -1.16
N PHE A 59 14.22 3.54 -2.35
CA PHE A 59 12.98 2.81 -2.56
C PHE A 59 12.94 1.52 -1.72
N LEU A 60 14.04 0.77 -1.66
CA LEU A 60 14.14 -0.43 -0.81
C LEU A 60 13.92 -0.09 0.66
N GLY A 61 14.53 0.98 1.17
CA GLY A 61 14.35 1.43 2.55
C GLY A 61 12.89 1.79 2.87
N ILE A 62 12.20 2.48 1.97
CA ILE A 62 10.79 2.83 2.16
C ILE A 62 9.90 1.59 2.09
N SER A 63 10.15 0.70 1.13
CA SER A 63 9.44 -0.57 1.02
C SER A 63 9.61 -1.43 2.27
N MET A 64 10.77 -1.38 2.93
CA MET A 64 11.00 -2.04 4.20
C MET A 64 10.13 -1.45 5.31
N ILE A 65 10.08 -0.12 5.45
CA ILE A 65 9.23 0.57 6.43
C ILE A 65 7.75 0.22 6.22
N CYS A 66 7.25 0.35 4.99
CA CYS A 66 5.87 -0.02 4.66
C CYS A 66 5.59 -1.49 4.95
N GLY A 67 6.50 -2.40 4.59
CA GLY A 67 6.40 -3.83 4.88
C GLY A 67 6.21 -4.10 6.36
N THR A 68 7.03 -3.51 7.23
CA THR A 68 6.87 -3.67 8.68
C THR A 68 5.51 -3.19 9.19
N GLY A 69 5.03 -2.04 8.70
CA GLY A 69 3.71 -1.50 9.04
C GLY A 69 2.56 -2.42 8.59
N PHE A 70 2.65 -3.01 7.39
CA PHE A 70 1.67 -3.99 6.94
C PHE A 70 1.66 -5.26 7.81
N GLY A 71 2.83 -5.79 8.18
CA GLY A 71 2.94 -6.93 9.09
C GLY A 71 2.32 -6.67 10.46
N LEU A 72 2.66 -5.52 11.06
CA LEU A 72 2.08 -5.09 12.33
C LEU A 72 0.55 -5.00 12.26
N THR A 73 0.02 -4.35 11.22
CA THR A 73 -1.43 -4.14 11.06
C THR A 73 -2.15 -5.47 10.89
N VAL A 74 -1.69 -6.31 9.97
CA VAL A 74 -2.36 -7.57 9.61
C VAL A 74 -2.40 -8.54 10.78
N THR A 75 -1.26 -8.76 11.44
CA THR A 75 -1.17 -9.68 12.57
C THR A 75 -1.99 -9.18 13.75
N THR A 76 -1.93 -7.87 14.03
CA THR A 76 -2.69 -7.27 15.13
C THR A 76 -4.19 -7.36 14.90
N SER A 77 -4.69 -7.07 13.69
CA SER A 77 -6.12 -7.17 13.38
C SER A 77 -6.64 -8.60 13.53
N ILE A 78 -5.90 -9.60 13.04
CA ILE A 78 -6.30 -11.01 13.16
C ILE A 78 -6.40 -11.40 14.64
N ILE A 79 -5.36 -11.17 15.43
CA ILE A 79 -5.35 -11.55 16.85
C ILE A 79 -6.41 -10.79 17.64
N SER A 80 -6.64 -9.52 17.31
CA SER A 80 -7.69 -8.72 17.97
C SER A 80 -9.08 -9.30 17.74
N VAL A 81 -9.42 -9.64 16.50
CA VAL A 81 -10.72 -10.25 16.17
C VAL A 81 -10.89 -11.61 16.83
N GLN A 82 -9.82 -12.41 16.91
CA GLN A 82 -9.85 -13.71 17.58
C GLN A 82 -10.10 -13.58 19.09
N ASN A 83 -9.57 -12.53 19.74
CA ASN A 83 -9.73 -12.30 21.18
C ASN A 83 -11.12 -11.77 21.57
N GLU A 84 -11.90 -11.25 20.63
CA GLU A 84 -13.25 -10.71 20.87
C GLU A 84 -14.35 -11.78 20.77
N VAL A 85 -13.99 -13.02 20.42
CA VAL A 85 -14.94 -14.13 20.25
C VAL A 85 -14.65 -15.31 21.16
N LYS A 86 -15.63 -16.19 21.35
CA LYS A 86 -15.45 -17.43 22.11
C LYS A 86 -14.48 -18.37 21.38
N PRO A 87 -13.73 -19.25 22.09
CA PRO A 87 -12.75 -20.15 21.48
C PRO A 87 -13.30 -21.02 20.32
N ASN A 88 -14.55 -21.46 20.43
CA ASN A 88 -15.22 -22.26 19.38
C ASN A 88 -15.61 -21.45 18.13
N GLN A 89 -15.51 -20.12 18.15
CA GLN A 89 -15.86 -19.22 17.05
C GLN A 89 -14.63 -18.57 16.39
N ILE A 90 -13.41 -18.84 16.87
CA ILE A 90 -12.14 -18.29 16.33
C ILE A 90 -12.01 -18.55 14.83
N GLY A 91 -12.37 -19.76 14.36
CA GLY A 91 -12.32 -20.12 12.95
C GLY A 91 -13.26 -19.27 12.07
N VAL A 92 -14.49 -19.04 12.54
CA VAL A 92 -15.47 -18.20 11.86
C VAL A 92 -15.00 -16.74 11.82
N ALA A 93 -14.54 -16.21 12.95
CA ALA A 93 -14.07 -14.83 13.05
C ALA A 93 -12.84 -14.56 12.17
N THR A 94 -11.89 -15.49 12.12
CA THR A 94 -10.69 -15.41 11.26
C THR A 94 -11.06 -15.46 9.78
N SER A 95 -11.96 -16.37 9.40
CA SER A 95 -12.41 -16.52 8.01
C SER A 95 -13.18 -15.28 7.55
N PHE A 96 -14.06 -14.74 8.39
CA PHE A 96 -14.78 -13.50 8.11
C PHE A 96 -13.83 -12.31 7.95
N ASN A 97 -12.87 -12.15 8.86
CA ASN A 97 -11.86 -11.10 8.76
C ASN A 97 -11.02 -11.23 7.47
N THR A 98 -10.66 -12.47 7.09
CA THR A 98 -9.94 -12.74 5.83
C THR A 98 -10.81 -12.40 4.62
N LEU A 99 -12.09 -12.78 4.64
CA LEU A 99 -13.04 -12.45 3.58
C LEU A 99 -13.18 -10.94 3.38
N CYS A 100 -13.44 -10.19 4.46
CA CYS A 100 -13.53 -8.73 4.42
C CYS A 100 -12.26 -8.10 3.84
N ARG A 101 -11.10 -8.61 4.24
CA ARG A 101 -9.81 -8.13 3.73
C ARG A 101 -9.64 -8.42 2.25
N THR A 102 -9.93 -9.63 1.79
CA THR A 102 -9.82 -10.00 0.38
C THR A 102 -10.78 -9.16 -0.48
N LEU A 103 -12.01 -8.94 -0.02
CA LEU A 103 -12.95 -8.03 -0.70
C LEU A 103 -12.40 -6.61 -0.80
N GLY A 104 -11.88 -6.07 0.32
CA GLY A 104 -11.25 -4.75 0.34
C GLY A 104 -10.06 -4.66 -0.62
N GLN A 105 -9.19 -5.68 -0.66
CA GLN A 105 -8.06 -5.73 -1.57
C GLN A 105 -8.50 -5.73 -3.04
N THR A 106 -9.47 -6.58 -3.41
CA THR A 106 -9.98 -6.65 -4.79
C THR A 106 -10.62 -5.34 -5.24
N LEU A 107 -11.42 -4.70 -4.36
CA LEU A 107 -12.02 -3.40 -4.63
C LEU A 107 -10.94 -2.33 -4.82
N MET A 108 -9.95 -2.26 -3.93
CA MET A 108 -8.88 -1.26 -4.03
C MET A 108 -7.96 -1.49 -5.23
N ILE A 109 -7.67 -2.74 -5.61
CA ILE A 109 -6.93 -3.06 -6.84
C ILE A 109 -7.69 -2.51 -8.06
N SER A 110 -9.02 -2.63 -8.08
CA SER A 110 -9.86 -2.10 -9.15
C SER A 110 -9.81 -0.57 -9.19
N VAL A 111 -9.92 0.09 -8.05
CA VAL A 111 -9.81 1.57 -7.93
C VAL A 111 -8.45 2.05 -8.41
N PHE A 112 -7.35 1.45 -7.94
CA PHE A 112 -6.00 1.81 -8.38
C PHE A 112 -5.79 1.55 -9.87
N GLY A 113 -6.32 0.46 -10.40
CA GLY A 113 -6.31 0.16 -11.82
C GLY A 113 -7.04 1.23 -12.64
N ILE A 114 -8.21 1.69 -12.19
CA ILE A 114 -8.96 2.77 -12.86
C ILE A 114 -8.16 4.08 -12.84
N VAL A 115 -7.61 4.47 -11.68
CA VAL A 115 -6.81 5.70 -11.54
C VAL A 115 -5.60 5.67 -12.46
N MET A 116 -4.88 4.55 -12.49
CA MET A 116 -3.72 4.36 -13.36
C MET A 116 -4.11 4.43 -14.83
N ASN A 117 -5.11 3.67 -15.27
CA ASN A 117 -5.55 3.64 -16.67
C ASN A 117 -6.11 4.99 -17.14
N MET A 118 -6.90 5.69 -16.32
CA MET A 118 -7.41 7.03 -16.67
C MET A 118 -6.28 8.04 -16.80
N THR A 119 -5.28 7.99 -15.91
CA THR A 119 -4.12 8.90 -15.98
C THR A 119 -3.29 8.62 -17.24
N MET A 120 -3.03 7.35 -17.55
CA MET A 120 -2.32 6.95 -18.77
C MET A 120 -3.07 7.38 -20.04
N LEU A 121 -4.39 7.12 -20.10
CA LEU A 121 -5.24 7.54 -21.23
C LEU A 121 -5.20 9.06 -21.43
N ARG A 122 -5.28 9.84 -20.35
CA ARG A 122 -5.19 11.31 -20.41
C ARG A 122 -3.81 11.77 -20.90
N GLY A 123 -2.73 11.21 -20.36
CA GLY A 123 -1.37 11.56 -20.75
C GLY A 123 -1.07 11.24 -22.21
N VAL A 124 -1.55 10.10 -22.71
CA VAL A 124 -1.41 9.71 -24.12
C VAL A 124 -2.20 10.65 -25.04
N ARG A 125 -3.45 11.01 -24.68
CA ARG A 125 -4.27 11.92 -25.49
C ARG A 125 -3.70 13.34 -25.60
N GLN A 126 -2.88 13.74 -24.64
CA GLN A 126 -2.26 15.07 -24.60
C GLN A 126 -0.88 15.11 -25.27
N THR A 127 -0.35 13.95 -25.69
CA THR A 127 1.00 13.85 -26.25
C THR A 127 0.95 13.22 -27.64
N ASP A 128 1.16 14.04 -28.67
CA ASP A 128 1.15 13.58 -30.05
C ASP A 128 2.20 12.49 -30.31
N GLY A 129 1.82 11.51 -31.14
CA GLY A 129 2.70 10.37 -31.46
C GLY A 129 2.80 9.30 -30.36
N THR A 130 2.05 9.41 -29.26
CA THR A 130 1.95 8.36 -28.23
C THR A 130 0.64 7.56 -28.35
N SER A 131 0.62 6.35 -27.78
CA SER A 131 -0.56 5.48 -27.78
C SER A 131 -0.58 4.56 -26.56
N LEU A 132 -1.76 4.10 -26.14
CA LEU A 132 -1.89 3.08 -25.09
C LEU A 132 -1.11 1.80 -25.42
N LYS A 133 -1.08 1.38 -26.69
CA LYS A 133 -0.27 0.23 -27.12
C LYS A 133 1.22 0.42 -26.86
N MET A 134 1.71 1.66 -26.89
CA MET A 134 3.10 1.98 -26.57
C MET A 134 3.35 1.95 -25.06
N MET A 135 2.35 2.32 -24.25
CA MET A 135 2.42 2.16 -22.80
C MET A 135 2.48 0.68 -22.41
N ASP A 136 1.70 -0.19 -23.06
CA ASP A 136 1.74 -1.65 -22.84
C ASP A 136 3.14 -2.21 -23.15
N LYS A 137 3.76 -1.72 -24.23
CA LYS A 137 5.15 -2.06 -24.57
C LYS A 137 6.17 -1.52 -23.56
N LEU A 138 5.95 -0.32 -23.01
CA LEU A 138 6.86 0.26 -22.02
C LEU A 138 6.84 -0.52 -20.70
N ILE A 139 5.66 -0.94 -20.25
CA ILE A 139 5.49 -1.68 -18.99
C ILE A 139 6.10 -3.08 -19.09
N ASN A 140 6.06 -3.69 -20.29
CA ASN A 140 6.64 -4.99 -20.52
C ASN A 140 8.17 -4.88 -20.73
N PRO A 141 9.00 -5.44 -19.81
CA PRO A 141 10.45 -5.30 -19.89
C PRO A 141 11.07 -5.96 -21.12
N LEU A 142 10.37 -6.89 -21.78
CA LEU A 142 10.85 -7.56 -23.00
C LEU A 142 10.64 -6.72 -24.26
N THR A 143 9.67 -5.81 -24.25
CA THR A 143 9.31 -4.99 -25.43
C THR A 143 9.64 -3.50 -25.26
N ALA A 144 10.01 -3.07 -24.04
CA ALA A 144 10.40 -1.69 -23.75
C ALA A 144 11.57 -1.19 -24.60
N ASN A 145 12.52 -2.07 -24.96
CA ASN A 145 13.68 -1.73 -25.79
C ASN A 145 13.33 -1.54 -27.29
N GLN A 146 12.10 -1.88 -27.70
CA GLN A 146 11.64 -1.73 -29.09
C GLN A 146 11.01 -0.35 -29.37
N LEU A 147 10.91 0.51 -28.34
CA LEU A 147 10.35 1.85 -28.46
C LEU A 147 11.40 2.83 -28.97
N SER A 148 10.98 3.73 -29.86
CA SER A 148 11.85 4.80 -30.36
C SER A 148 12.34 5.70 -29.20
N GLU A 149 13.63 6.01 -29.19
CA GLU A 149 14.26 6.85 -28.16
C GLU A 149 13.63 8.24 -28.02
N LYS A 150 12.99 8.77 -29.08
CA LYS A 150 12.31 10.07 -29.05
C LYS A 150 11.02 10.07 -28.22
N VAL A 151 10.31 8.94 -28.19
CA VAL A 151 8.98 8.83 -27.54
C VAL A 151 9.11 8.29 -26.10
N LEU A 152 10.21 7.60 -25.81
CA LEU A 152 10.48 6.96 -24.52
C LEU A 152 10.41 7.91 -23.31
N PRO A 153 10.97 9.15 -23.35
CA PRO A 153 10.87 10.09 -22.23
C PRO A 153 9.42 10.48 -21.90
N HIS A 154 8.61 10.69 -22.94
CA HIS A 154 7.20 11.07 -22.79
C HIS A 154 6.38 9.93 -22.15
N LEU A 155 6.54 8.70 -22.62
CA LEU A 155 5.85 7.54 -22.05
C LEU A 155 6.29 7.27 -20.60
N ARG A 156 7.58 7.45 -20.27
CA ARG A 156 8.09 7.35 -18.89
C ARG A 156 7.48 8.41 -17.98
N ASN A 157 7.34 9.64 -18.47
CA ASN A 157 6.69 10.72 -17.73
C ASN A 157 5.19 10.44 -17.48
N ILE A 158 4.47 9.94 -18.50
CA ILE A 158 3.08 9.51 -18.35
C ILE A 158 2.95 8.39 -17.32
N LEU A 159 3.84 7.38 -17.37
CA LEU A 159 3.86 6.28 -16.42
C LEU A 159 4.16 6.78 -15.00
N TYR A 160 5.16 7.65 -14.85
CA TYR A 160 5.51 8.28 -13.58
C TYR A 160 4.32 9.01 -12.96
N ASN A 161 3.64 9.90 -13.71
CA ASN A 161 2.47 10.62 -13.24
C ASN A 161 1.32 9.69 -12.87
N SER A 162 1.15 8.59 -13.61
CA SER A 162 0.13 7.58 -13.34
C SER A 162 0.39 6.84 -12.03
N LEU A 163 1.63 6.41 -11.79
CA LEU A 163 2.04 5.80 -10.52
C LEU A 163 1.94 6.80 -9.36
N HIS A 164 2.35 8.04 -9.59
CA HIS A 164 2.29 9.10 -8.59
C HIS A 164 0.85 9.38 -8.13
N ASN A 165 -0.11 9.44 -9.07
CA ASN A 165 -1.53 9.57 -8.72
C ASN A 165 -2.05 8.38 -7.90
N VAL A 166 -1.63 7.15 -8.20
CA VAL A 166 -1.99 5.97 -7.39
C VAL A 166 -1.43 6.11 -5.97
N PHE A 167 -0.18 6.56 -5.80
CA PHE A 167 0.39 6.80 -4.48
C PHE A 167 -0.32 7.91 -3.71
N ILE A 168 -0.77 8.98 -4.37
CA ILE A 168 -1.59 10.04 -3.75
C ILE A 168 -2.93 9.48 -3.25
N VAL A 169 -3.62 8.67 -4.06
CA VAL A 169 -4.87 8.02 -3.61
C VAL A 169 -4.59 7.11 -2.42
N GLY A 170 -3.51 6.33 -2.46
CA GLY A 170 -3.05 5.52 -1.32
C GLY A 170 -2.76 6.37 -0.06
N LEU A 171 -2.13 7.53 -0.22
CA LEU A 171 -1.85 8.47 0.86
C LEU A 171 -3.15 9.01 1.49
N ILE A 172 -4.13 9.38 0.67
CA ILE A 172 -5.45 9.83 1.16
C ILE A 172 -6.12 8.71 1.96
N LEU A 173 -6.11 7.48 1.45
CA LEU A 173 -6.71 6.34 2.14
C LEU A 173 -6.04 6.03 3.49
N ILE A 174 -4.70 6.09 3.57
CA ILE A 174 -4.02 5.87 4.85
C ILE A 174 -4.28 7.01 5.85
N VAL A 175 -4.40 8.26 5.38
CA VAL A 175 -4.80 9.39 6.23
C VAL A 175 -6.20 9.19 6.78
N ILE A 176 -7.16 8.77 5.95
CA ILE A 176 -8.53 8.43 6.38
C ILE A 176 -8.51 7.29 7.40
N ALA A 177 -7.75 6.22 7.14
CA ALA A 177 -7.62 5.09 8.05
C ALA A 177 -7.01 5.51 9.41
N TYR A 178 -5.98 6.36 9.37
CA TYR A 178 -5.35 6.92 10.59
C TYR A 178 -6.35 7.75 11.39
N ALA A 179 -7.10 8.64 10.72
CA ALA A 179 -8.12 9.47 11.35
C ALA A 179 -9.26 8.63 11.95
N ALA A 180 -9.73 7.60 11.24
CA ALA A 180 -10.74 6.67 11.73
C ALA A 180 -10.27 5.91 12.98
N ASN A 181 -9.02 5.44 12.98
CA ASN A 181 -8.42 4.79 14.16
C ASN A 181 -8.32 5.76 15.36
N LEU A 182 -8.01 7.03 15.14
CA LEU A 182 -8.00 8.03 16.22
C LEU A 182 -9.42 8.35 16.74
N ALA A 183 -10.41 8.40 15.86
CA ALA A 183 -11.81 8.66 16.23
C ALA A 183 -12.40 7.53 17.08
N ASP A 184 -12.16 6.27 16.72
CA ASP A 184 -12.63 5.11 17.49
C ASP A 184 -12.11 5.12 18.94
N ARG A 185 -10.86 5.56 19.14
CA ARG A 185 -10.29 5.76 20.48
C ARG A 185 -11.06 6.77 21.32
N ARG A 186 -11.45 7.91 20.75
CA ARG A 186 -12.19 8.96 21.47
C ARG A 186 -13.51 8.39 21.99
N ASN A 187 -14.22 7.63 21.15
CA ASN A 187 -15.48 7.02 21.51
C ASN A 187 -15.34 5.93 22.59
N LYS A 188 -14.30 5.08 22.52
CA LYS A 188 -14.03 4.08 23.58
C LYS A 188 -13.68 4.74 24.92
N LYS A 189 -12.96 5.86 24.94
CA LYS A 189 -12.67 6.60 26.18
C LYS A 189 -13.91 7.24 26.81
N GLN A 190 -14.87 7.68 25.99
CA GLN A 190 -16.11 8.32 26.45
C GLN A 190 -17.14 7.32 27.02
N ARG A 191 -17.08 6.04 26.67
CA ARG A 191 -17.97 5.00 27.22
C ARG A 191 -17.56 4.47 28.61
N ILE A 192 -16.41 4.89 29.13
CA ILE A 192 -15.86 4.45 30.43
C ILE A 192 -16.09 5.53 31.51
N HIS A 193 -16.77 6.62 31.17
CA HIS A 193 -17.30 7.64 32.09
C HIS A 193 -18.81 7.73 31.91
#